data_AF-X1KT74-F1
#
_entry.id   AF-X1KT74-F1
#
_cell.length_a   1.000
_cell.length_b   1.000
_cell.length_c   1.000
_cell.angle_alpha   90.00
_cell.angle_beta   90.00
_cell.angle_gamma   90.00
#
_symmetry.space_group_name_H-M   'P 1'
#
loop_
_entity.id
_entity.type
_entity.pdbx_description
1 polymer ?
#
loop_
_entity_poly.entity_id
_entity_poly.type
_entity_poly.pdbx_seq_one_letter_code
_entity_poly.pdbx_strand_id
1 'polypeptide(L)' 'EVINIGKEKSYSINYLSELISGEVKYLPPRIGDMRHTQADITLAKNLLNWQPRTDFKQGLKKTIQWYENCY' A
#
# COMPACT_ATOMS: atom_id res chain seq x y z
N GLU A 1 -8.83 -21.00 10.22
CA GLU A 1 -9.07 -20.02 9.14
C GLU A 1 -7.77 -19.36 8.69
N VAL A 2 -7.64 -19.11 7.39
CA VAL A 2 -6.62 -18.23 6.82
C VAL A 2 -7.32 -16.92 6.47
N ILE A 3 -6.88 -15.79 7.03
CA ILE A 3 -7.56 -14.50 6.92
C ILE A 3 -6.65 -13.48 6.23
N ASN A 4 -7.13 -12.90 5.13
CA ASN A 4 -6.44 -11.82 4.43
C ASN A 4 -6.52 -10.52 5.23
N ILE A 5 -5.37 -9.88 5.45
CA ILE A 5 -5.27 -8.54 6.05
C ILE A 5 -4.63 -7.62 5.02
N GLY A 6 -5.36 -6.59 4.60
CA GLY A 6 -4.93 -5.68 3.55
C GLY A 6 -5.97 -4.63 3.22
N LYS A 7 -5.96 -4.16 1.96
CA LYS A 7 -6.88 -3.16 1.43
C LYS A 7 -7.59 -3.72 0.19
N GLU A 8 -8.89 -3.44 0.09
CA GLU A 8 -9.72 -3.75 -1.09
C GLU A 8 -9.47 -2.79 -2.27
N LYS A 9 -8.37 -2.05 -2.24
CA LYS A 9 -7.97 -1.12 -3.29
C LYS A 9 -6.47 -1.22 -3.50
N SER A 10 -6.07 -1.35 -4.76
CA SER A 10 -4.69 -1.28 -5.20
C SER A 10 -4.31 0.13 -5.64
N TYR A 11 -3.01 0.44 -5.59
CA TYR A 11 -2.42 1.70 -6.04
C TYR A 11 -1.20 1.37 -6.91
N SER A 12 -0.98 2.14 -7.98
CA SER A 12 0.18 1.94 -8.85
C SER A 12 1.45 2.54 -8.24
N ILE A 13 2.61 2.04 -8.67
CA ILE A 13 3.91 2.64 -8.32
C ILE A 13 4.01 4.07 -8.86
N ASN A 14 3.49 4.34 -10.05
CA ASN A 14 3.44 5.71 -10.60
C ASN A 14 2.65 6.65 -9.70
N TYR A 15 1.48 6.23 -9.21
CA TYR A 15 0.68 7.03 -8.28
C TYR A 15 1.44 7.30 -6.97
N LEU A 16 2.12 6.29 -6.40
CA LEU A 16 2.97 6.50 -5.23
C LEU A 16 4.10 7.50 -5.51
N SER A 17 4.73 7.40 -6.68
CA SER A 17 5.82 8.29 -7.10
C SER A 17 5.35 9.74 -7.22
N GLU A 18 4.15 9.99 -7.76
CA GLU A 18 3.54 11.32 -7.82
C GLU A 18 3.31 11.92 -6.43
N LEU A 19 2.99 11.09 -5.43
CA LEU A 19 2.74 11.56 -4.07
C LEU A 19 4.03 11.91 -3.29
N ILE A 20 5.13 11.19 -3.55
CA ILE A 20 6.41 11.43 -2.86
C ILE A 20 7.18 12.58 -3.53
N SER A 21 6.96 12.81 -4.84
CA SER A 21 7.72 13.75 -5.68
C SER A 21 9.21 13.38 -5.84
N GLY A 22 9.83 13.83 -6.93
CA GLY A 22 11.25 13.55 -7.23
C GLY A 22 11.49 13.09 -8.66
N GLU A 23 12.76 12.81 -8.99
CA GLU A 23 13.14 12.24 -10.28
C GLU A 23 12.65 10.79 -10.39
N VAL A 24 11.94 10.49 -11.47
CA VAL A 24 11.41 9.14 -11.74
C VAL A 24 12.21 8.47 -12.84
N LYS A 25 12.82 7.33 -12.51
CA LYS A 25 13.53 6.49 -13.48
C LYS A 25 12.79 5.17 -13.68
N TYR A 26 12.34 4.93 -14.91
CA TYR A 26 11.74 3.66 -15.29
C TYR A 26 12.81 2.61 -15.55
N LEU A 27 12.65 1.45 -14.92
CA LEU A 27 13.53 0.29 -15.06
C LEU A 27 12.74 -0.89 -15.62
N PRO A 28 13.39 -1.93 -16.18
CA PRO A 28 12.72 -3.14 -16.61
C PRO A 28 11.90 -3.78 -15.47
N PRO A 29 10.75 -4.43 -15.78
CA PRO A 29 9.98 -5.17 -14.78
C PRO A 29 10.83 -6.24 -14.10
N ARG A 30 10.62 -6.44 -12.78
CA ARG A 30 11.28 -7.52 -12.06
C ARG A 30 10.62 -8.85 -12.40
N ILE A 31 11.45 -9.87 -12.69
CA ILE A 31 10.96 -11.21 -12.98
C ILE A 31 10.24 -11.75 -11.75
N GLY A 32 8.98 -12.15 -11.91
CA GLY A 32 8.14 -12.69 -10.82
C GLY A 32 7.24 -11.67 -10.13
N ASP A 33 7.36 -10.36 -10.41
CA ASP A 33 6.47 -9.36 -9.83
C ASP A 33 5.03 -9.50 -10.38
N MET A 34 4.06 -9.50 -9.49
CA MET A 34 2.65 -9.44 -9.87
C MET A 34 2.27 -8.05 -10.35
N ARG A 35 1.55 -7.95 -11.46
CA ARG A 35 1.12 -6.66 -12.04
C ARG A 35 0.10 -5.93 -11.15
N HIS A 36 -0.82 -6.67 -10.52
CA HIS A 36 -1.85 -6.14 -9.66
C HIS A 36 -2.11 -7.10 -8.49
N THR A 37 -2.24 -6.55 -7.29
CA THR A 37 -2.61 -7.28 -6.08
C THR A 37 -3.66 -6.50 -5.31
N GLN A 38 -4.70 -7.19 -4.83
CA GLN A 38 -5.75 -6.62 -4.00
C GLN A 38 -6.22 -7.67 -3.01
N ALA A 39 -6.44 -7.27 -1.75
CA ALA A 39 -6.94 -8.18 -0.74
C ALA A 39 -8.47 -8.19 -0.73
N ASP A 40 -9.08 -9.38 -0.81
CA ASP A 40 -10.45 -9.58 -0.35
C ASP A 40 -10.41 -9.77 1.18
N ILE A 41 -10.99 -8.82 1.90
CA ILE A 41 -10.99 -8.78 3.38
C ILE A 41 -12.37 -9.15 3.96
N THR A 42 -13.26 -9.75 3.17
CA THR A 42 -14.62 -10.14 3.60
C THR A 42 -14.59 -10.98 4.87
N LEU A 43 -13.66 -11.93 4.96
CA LEU A 43 -13.52 -12.80 6.14
C LEU A 43 -13.07 -12.03 7.39
N ALA A 44 -12.17 -11.06 7.24
CA ALA A 44 -11.69 -10.22 8.34
C ALA A 44 -12.80 -9.30 8.88
N LYS A 45 -13.62 -8.73 7.99
CA LYS A 45 -14.80 -7.92 8.37
C LYS A 45 -15.80 -8.77 9.17
N ASN A 46 -16.12 -9.96 8.68
CA ASN A 46 -17.19 -10.78 9.25
C ASN A 46 -16.78 -11.46 10.55
N LEU A 47 -15.58 -12.02 10.63
CA LEU A 47 -15.15 -12.80 11.80
C LEU A 47 -14.49 -11.94 12.89
N LEU A 48 -13.80 -10.88 12.50
CA LEU A 48 -12.98 -10.07 13.43
C LEU A 48 -13.54 -8.67 13.64
N ASN A 49 -14.62 -8.28 12.92
CA ASN A 49 -15.07 -6.89 12.83
C ASN A 49 -13.90 -5.93 12.46
N TRP A 50 -12.99 -6.41 11.61
CA TRP A 50 -11.76 -5.72 11.27
C TRP A 50 -11.86 -5.05 9.90
N GLN A 51 -11.31 -3.82 9.82
CA GLN A 51 -11.08 -3.11 8.57
C GLN A 51 -9.91 -2.13 8.73
N PRO A 52 -9.15 -1.81 7.65
CA PRO A 52 -8.06 -0.85 7.71
C PRO A 52 -8.59 0.55 8.04
N ARG A 53 -8.06 1.17 9.10
CA ARG A 53 -8.49 2.50 9.59
C ARG A 53 -7.66 3.66 9.06
N THR A 54 -6.49 3.39 8.52
CA THR A 54 -5.60 4.38 7.91
C THR A 54 -5.74 4.32 6.39
N ASP A 55 -6.05 5.45 5.77
CA ASP A 55 -6.02 5.56 4.32
C ASP A 55 -4.58 5.64 3.80
N PHE A 56 -4.41 5.39 2.50
CA PHE A 56 -3.09 5.28 1.88
C PHE A 56 -2.27 6.58 2.01
N LYS A 57 -2.88 7.74 1.79
CA LYS A 57 -2.18 9.03 1.86
C LYS A 57 -1.80 9.38 3.29
N GLN A 58 -2.69 9.12 4.25
CA GLN A 58 -2.40 9.32 5.66
C GLN A 58 -1.25 8.42 6.13
N GLY A 59 -1.25 7.14 5.71
CA GLY A 59 -0.15 6.22 5.98
C GLY A 59 1.18 6.72 5.40
N LEU A 60 1.18 7.11 4.13
CA LEU A 60 2.35 7.65 3.45
C LEU A 60 2.92 8.89 4.15
N LYS A 61 2.05 9.84 4.54
CA LYS A 61 2.46 11.03 5.29
C LYS A 61 3.19 10.68 6.59
N LYS A 62 2.66 9.71 7.35
CA LYS A 62 3.31 9.23 8.60
C LYS A 62 4.68 8.62 8.31
N THR A 63 4.81 7.86 7.22
CA THR A 63 6.08 7.26 6.82
C THR A 63 7.12 8.32 6.45
N ILE A 64 6.75 9.35 5.69
CA ILE A 64 7.65 10.47 5.33
C ILE A 64 8.09 11.20 6.60
N GLN A 65 7.15 11.55 7.48
CA GLN A 65 7.47 12.22 8.75
C GLN A 65 8.39 11.37 9.63
N TRP A 66 8.20 10.05 9.67
CA TRP A 66 9.11 9.16 10.40
C TRP A 66 10.52 9.18 9.78
N TYR A 67 10.61 9.12 8.46
CA TYR A 67 11.88 9.13 7.74
C TYR A 67 12.67 10.42 8.01
N GLU A 68 12.03 11.59 7.88
CA GLU A 68 12.60 12.92 8.13
C GLU A 68 13.07 13.14 9.58
N ASN A 69 12.49 12.42 10.55
CA ASN A 69 12.89 12.52 11.96
C ASN A 69 14.02 11.55 12.33
N CYS A 70 14.25 10.52 11.51
CA CYS A 70 15.26 9.48 11.77
C CYS A 70 16.54 9.67 10.95
N TYR A 71 16.47 10.37 9.83
CA TYR A 71 17.56 10.60 8.87
C TYR A 71 17.58 12.06 8.44
#